data_AF-A0A5B7EYL3-F1
#
_entry.id   AF-A0A5B7EYL3-F1
#
_cell.length_a   1.000
_cell.length_b   1.000
_cell.length_c   1.000
_cell.angle_alpha   90.00
_cell.angle_beta   90.00
_cell.angle_gamma   90.00
#
_symmetry.space_group_name_H-M   'P 1'
#
loop_
_entity.id
_entity.type
_entity.pdbx_description
1 polymer ?
#
loop_
_entity_poly.entity_id
_entity_poly.type
_entity_poly.pdbx_seq_one_letter_code
_entity_poly.pdbx_strand_id
1 'polypeptide(L)'
;MHNISRDSTQVIDSECHPLAQEFLCELLQPDCRRAQTMSPSGVFEDLLVSPCRDFCEEVMSACISSLPARLKRAVNCSALPTLNADHECTTKPVP
;
A
#
# COMPACT_ATOMS: atom_id res chain seq x y z
N MET A 1 11.28 3.62 -12.55
CA MET A 1 10.99 2.53 -11.58
C MET A 1 12.23 2.09 -10.78
N HIS A 2 13.46 2.09 -11.33
CA HIS A 2 14.68 1.69 -10.57
C HIS A 2 14.94 2.43 -9.25
N ASN A 3 14.61 3.73 -9.15
CA ASN A 3 14.94 4.51 -7.95
C ASN A 3 14.01 4.23 -6.76
N ILE A 4 12.75 3.83 -7.01
CA ILE A 4 11.80 3.53 -5.92
C ILE A 4 12.17 2.21 -5.24
N SER A 5 12.59 1.20 -6.00
CA SER A 5 13.03 -0.09 -5.44
C SER A 5 14.21 0.06 -4.47
N ARG A 6 15.18 0.93 -4.77
CA ARG A 6 16.32 1.20 -3.88
C ARG A 6 15.94 2.00 -2.63
N ASP A 7 14.96 2.89 -2.75
CA ASP A 7 14.43 3.64 -1.61
C ASP A 7 13.63 2.73 -0.66
N SER A 8 12.94 1.71 -1.20
CA SER A 8 12.24 0.69 -0.40
C SER A 8 13.20 -0.18 0.43
N THR A 9 14.35 -0.58 -0.13
CA THR A 9 15.35 -1.37 0.61
C THR A 9 15.82 -0.66 1.88
N GLN A 10 16.08 0.65 1.81
CA GLN A 10 16.52 1.42 2.98
C GLN A 10 15.48 1.43 4.11
N VAL A 11 14.19 1.45 3.76
CA VAL A 11 13.10 1.41 4.76
C VAL A 11 13.05 0.03 5.41
N ILE A 12 13.15 -1.03 4.63
CA ILE A 12 13.14 -2.43 5.11
C ILE A 12 14.34 -2.68 6.03
N ASP A 13 15.54 -2.33 5.59
CA ASP A 13 16.80 -2.54 6.34
C ASP A 13 16.85 -1.74 7.65
N SER A 14 16.04 -0.68 7.78
CA SER A 14 15.96 0.10 9.02
C SER A 14 15.14 -0.58 10.11
N GLU A 15 14.42 -1.66 9.79
CA GLU A 15 13.58 -2.43 10.72
C GLU A 15 12.60 -1.55 11.53
N CYS A 16 12.20 -0.40 10.99
CA CYS A 16 11.34 0.57 11.65
C CYS A 16 9.94 0.04 11.96
N HIS A 17 9.49 -0.98 11.23
CA HIS A 17 8.20 -1.64 11.44
C HIS A 17 8.27 -3.10 10.94
N PRO A 18 7.71 -4.09 11.68
CA PRO A 18 7.81 -5.51 11.31
C PRO A 18 7.13 -5.85 9.96
N LEU A 19 6.17 -5.03 9.53
CA LEU A 19 5.45 -5.19 8.27
C LEU A 19 5.86 -4.19 7.19
N ALA A 20 7.01 -3.50 7.35
CA ALA A 20 7.46 -2.51 6.37
C ALA A 20 7.64 -3.11 4.98
N GLN A 21 8.22 -4.31 4.88
CA GLN A 21 8.40 -5.01 3.61
C GLN A 21 7.06 -5.34 2.97
N GLU A 22 6.14 -5.96 3.72
CA GLU A 22 4.82 -6.35 3.23
C GLU A 22 4.06 -5.14 2.69
N PHE A 23 4.00 -4.06 3.49
CA PHE A 23 3.34 -2.82 3.13
C PHE A 23 3.92 -2.20 1.85
N LEU A 24 5.25 -2.13 1.72
CA LEU A 24 5.89 -1.56 0.53
C LEU A 24 5.63 -2.42 -0.72
N CYS A 25 5.57 -3.74 -0.58
CA CYS A 25 5.20 -4.63 -1.67
C CYS A 25 3.75 -4.36 -2.12
N GLU A 26 2.78 -4.36 -1.20
CA GLU A 26 1.37 -4.11 -1.53
C GLU A 26 1.13 -2.70 -2.08
N LEU A 27 1.89 -1.71 -1.63
CA LEU A 27 1.76 -0.34 -2.13
C LEU A 27 2.32 -0.20 -3.56
N LEU A 28 3.44 -0.86 -3.87
CA LEU A 28 4.10 -0.77 -5.17
C LEU A 28 3.51 -1.74 -6.20
N GLN A 29 3.00 -2.88 -5.73
CA GLN A 29 2.40 -3.95 -6.52
C GLN A 29 1.14 -4.43 -5.79
N PRO A 30 0.02 -3.69 -5.95
CA PRO A 30 -1.24 -4.03 -5.31
C PRO A 30 -1.74 -5.42 -5.74
N ASP A 31 -2.54 -6.04 -4.88
CA ASP A 31 -3.18 -7.32 -5.18
C ASP A 31 -4.15 -7.14 -6.36
N CYS A 32 -4.11 -8.06 -7.31
CA CYS A 32 -4.94 -8.02 -8.51
C CYS A 32 -6.01 -9.10 -8.41
N ARG A 33 -7.25 -8.67 -8.15
CA ARG A 33 -8.39 -9.57 -7.98
C ARG A 33 -9.25 -9.59 -9.22
N ARG A 34 -9.62 -10.79 -9.67
CA ARG A 34 -10.54 -10.92 -10.79
C ARG A 34 -11.88 -10.26 -10.49
N ALA A 35 -12.37 -9.49 -11.45
CA ALA A 35 -13.69 -8.91 -11.37
C ALA A 35 -14.76 -10.01 -11.22
N GLN A 36 -15.52 -9.96 -10.14
CA GLN A 36 -16.70 -10.84 -9.96
C GLN A 36 -17.97 -10.17 -10.51
N THR A 37 -17.93 -8.86 -10.69
CA THR A 37 -19.04 -8.03 -11.15
C THR A 37 -18.60 -7.14 -12.32
N MET A 38 -19.56 -6.67 -13.12
CA MET A 38 -19.30 -5.69 -14.16
C MET A 38 -19.13 -4.30 -13.54
N SER A 39 -18.12 -3.57 -14.01
CA SER A 39 -17.94 -2.13 -13.82
C SER A 39 -19.18 -1.36 -14.31
N PRO A 40 -19.46 -0.12 -13.87
CA PRO A 40 -20.59 0.69 -14.34
C PRO A 40 -20.66 0.84 -15.87
N SER A 41 -19.52 0.68 -16.56
CA SER A 41 -19.40 0.69 -18.02
C SER A 41 -19.79 -0.63 -18.71
N GLY A 42 -20.20 -1.66 -17.96
CA GLY A 42 -20.61 -2.97 -18.49
C GLY A 42 -19.47 -3.93 -18.85
N VAL A 43 -18.26 -3.69 -18.35
CA VAL A 43 -17.07 -4.51 -18.63
C VAL A 43 -16.56 -5.14 -17.33
N PHE A 44 -16.02 -6.36 -17.40
CA PHE A 44 -15.28 -6.97 -16.30
C PHE A 44 -13.87 -6.38 -16.24
N GLU A 45 -13.59 -5.60 -15.20
CA GLU A 45 -12.29 -4.97 -14.97
C GLU A 45 -11.71 -5.50 -13.67
N ASP A 46 -10.53 -6.11 -13.74
CA ASP A 46 -9.84 -6.62 -12.56
C ASP A 46 -9.57 -5.47 -11.57
N LEU A 47 -9.75 -5.76 -10.29
CA LEU A 47 -9.64 -4.79 -9.22
C LEU A 47 -8.22 -4.82 -8.64
N LEU A 48 -7.56 -3.67 -8.65
CA LEU A 48 -6.33 -3.46 -7.89
C LEU A 48 -6.70 -3.09 -6.45
N VAL A 49 -6.36 -3.96 -5.51
CA VAL A 49 -6.63 -3.77 -4.09
C VAL A 49 -5.37 -3.26 -3.41
N SER A 50 -5.44 -2.02 -2.95
CA SER A 50 -4.35 -1.33 -2.24
C SER A 50 -4.46 -1.48 -0.72
N PRO A 51 -3.39 -1.19 0.05
CA PRO A 51 -3.44 -1.13 1.50
C PRO A 51 -4.48 -0.15 2.01
N CYS A 52 -5.13 -0.50 3.12
CA CYS A 52 -6.02 0.41 3.82
C CYS A 52 -5.23 1.61 4.40
N ARG A 53 -5.90 2.76 4.49
CA ARG A 53 -5.35 4.01 5.04
C ARG A 53 -4.68 3.81 6.40
N ASP A 54 -5.36 3.14 7.32
CA ASP A 54 -4.88 2.98 8.70
C ASP A 54 -3.56 2.19 8.74
N PHE A 55 -3.42 1.17 7.88
CA PHE A 55 -2.18 0.41 7.77
C PHE A 55 -1.04 1.26 7.18
N CYS A 56 -1.34 2.09 6.17
CA CYS A 56 -0.38 3.06 5.63
C CYS A 56 0.09 4.06 6.69
N GLU A 57 -0.83 4.66 7.44
CA GLU A 57 -0.50 5.64 8.47
C GLU A 57 0.35 5.02 9.59
N GLU A 58 0.03 3.79 10.00
CA GLU A 58 0.82 3.03 10.98
C GLU A 58 2.27 2.86 10.51
N VAL A 59 2.49 2.28 9.33
CA VAL A 59 3.85 2.02 8.82
C VAL A 59 4.61 3.32 8.53
N MET A 60 3.96 4.30 7.91
CA MET A 60 4.60 5.57 7.55
C MET A 60 4.98 6.38 8.79
N SER A 61 4.19 6.33 9.87
CA SER A 61 4.53 7.00 11.15
C SER A 61 5.71 6.33 11.85
N ALA A 62 5.77 5.00 11.86
CA ALA A 62 6.89 4.23 12.41
C ALA A 62 8.19 4.44 11.63
N CYS A 63 8.11 4.58 10.30
CA CYS A 63 9.28 4.65 9.43
C CYS A 63 9.69 6.08 9.03
N ILE A 64 9.06 7.13 9.57
CA ILE A 64 9.25 8.52 9.10
C ILE A 64 10.70 9.01 9.19
N SER A 65 11.49 8.55 10.15
CA SER A 65 12.92 8.87 10.27
C SER A 65 13.76 8.20 9.17
N SER A 66 13.38 7.00 8.76
CA SER A 66 14.09 6.16 7.78
C SER A 66 13.63 6.40 6.34
N LEU A 67 12.48 7.05 6.15
CA LEU A 67 11.88 7.27 4.83
C LEU A 67 12.67 8.28 3.99
N PRO A 68 13.15 7.90 2.78
CA PRO A 68 13.75 8.83 1.84
C PRO A 68 12.75 9.93 1.44
N ALA A 69 13.25 11.16 1.19
CA ALA A 69 12.39 12.31 0.86
C ALA A 69 11.53 12.10 -0.40
N ARG A 70 11.94 11.22 -1.32
CA ARG A 70 11.12 10.82 -2.47
C ARG A 70 9.92 9.99 -2.04
N LEU A 71 10.13 8.97 -1.20
CA LEU A 71 9.05 8.10 -0.71
C LEU A 71 8.04 8.90 0.12
N LYS A 72 8.53 9.80 1.00
CA LYS A 72 7.67 10.72 1.78
C LYS A 72 6.71 11.55 0.92
N ARG A 73 7.11 11.90 -0.30
CA ARG A 73 6.27 12.66 -1.25
C ARG A 73 5.42 11.77 -2.16
N ALA A 74 5.86 10.55 -2.40
CA ALA A 74 5.17 9.62 -3.28
C ALA A 74 4.01 8.90 -2.58
N VAL A 75 4.14 8.64 -1.29
CA VAL A 75 3.11 7.96 -0.49
C VAL A 75 2.15 8.98 0.10
N ASN A 76 0.87 8.89 -0.28
CA ASN A 76 -0.20 9.72 0.24
C ASN A 76 -1.28 8.81 0.87
N CYS A 77 -1.18 8.53 2.17
CA CYS A 77 -2.11 7.64 2.86
C CYS A 77 -3.57 8.16 2.79
N SER A 78 -3.78 9.47 2.71
CA SER A 78 -5.13 10.05 2.61
C SER A 78 -5.84 9.75 1.29
N ALA A 79 -5.10 9.35 0.24
CA ALA A 79 -5.67 8.89 -1.02
C ALA A 79 -6.08 7.41 -0.98
N LEU A 80 -5.68 6.67 0.06
CA LEU A 80 -6.06 5.27 0.22
C LEU A 80 -7.45 5.15 0.86
N PRO A 81 -8.19 4.08 0.53
CA PRO A 81 -9.50 3.81 1.11
C PRO A 81 -9.41 3.44 2.60
N THR A 82 -10.48 3.73 3.33
CA THR A 82 -10.74 3.13 4.64
C THR A 82 -11.62 1.91 4.42
N LEU A 83 -11.33 0.80 5.11
CA LEU A 83 -12.14 -0.42 4.99
C LEU A 83 -13.60 -0.12 5.36
N ASN A 84 -14.50 -0.31 4.41
CA ASN A 84 -15.95 -0.16 4.61
C ASN A 84 -16.72 -1.06 3.63
N ALA A 85 -18.05 -1.06 3.71
CA ALA A 85 -18.89 -1.93 2.89
C ALA A 85 -18.73 -1.71 1.37
N ASP A 86 -18.34 -0.50 0.96
CA ASP A 86 -18.25 -0.10 -0.44
C ASP A 86 -16.81 -0.10 -0.99
N HIS A 87 -15.81 -0.11 -0.11
CA HIS A 87 -14.40 0.00 -0.47
C HIS A 87 -13.57 -1.12 0.15
N GLU A 88 -13.06 -1.98 -0.71
CA GLU A 88 -12.18 -3.07 -0.34
C GLU A 88 -10.71 -2.61 -0.36
N CYS A 89 -9.95 -2.99 0.67
CA CYS A 89 -8.53 -2.73 0.82
C CYS A 89 -7.86 -3.82 1.66
N THR A 90 -6.54 -3.96 1.55
CA THR A 90 -5.79 -4.91 2.39
C THR A 90 -5.52 -4.31 3.76
N THR A 91 -6.07 -4.94 4.80
CA THR A 91 -5.72 -4.61 6.18
C THR A 91 -4.38 -5.23 6.54
N LYS A 92 -3.78 -4.74 7.63
CA LYS A 92 -2.60 -5.33 8.25
C LYS A 92 -2.74 -6.87 8.36
N PRO A 93 -1.78 -7.66 7.81
CA PRO A 93 -1.76 -9.11 7.98
C PRO A 93 -1.71 -9.50 9.46
N VAL A 94 -2.49 -10.51 9.83
CA VAL A 94 -2.38 -11.14 11.17
C VAL A 94 -1.31 -12.23 11.10
N PRO A 95 -0.35 -12.28 12.03
CA PRO A 95 0.67 -13.32 12.09
C PRO A 95 0.13 -14.74 12.29
#